data_AF-A0A5K0Y1T6-F1
#
_entry.id   AF-A0A5K0Y1T6-F1
#
_cell.length_a   1.000
_cell.length_b   1.000
_cell.length_c   1.000
_cell.angle_alpha   90.00
_cell.angle_beta   90.00
_cell.angle_gamma   90.00
#
_symmetry.space_group_name_H-M   'P 1'
#
loop_
_entity.id
_entity.type
_entity.pdbx_description
1 polymer ?
#
loop_
_entity_poly.entity_id
_entity_poly.type
_entity_poly.pdbx_seq_one_letter_code
_entity_poly.pdbx_strand_id
1 'polypeptide(L)'
;GVLLMEVDRILRPGGFWVLSGPPVNYETHWRGWNTTIEAEKANLDAIQKLLSGMCYKLYKMEGDLAVWQKPIDNTCYDARDSSVYPPKCDDSIEPDSA
;
A
#
# COMPACT_ATOMS: atom_id res chain seq x y z
N GLY A 1 6.84 -7.36 -1.10
CA GLY A 1 5.39 -7.35 -0.80
C GLY A 1 4.59 -7.77 -2.01
N VAL A 2 4.59 -9.06 -2.33
CA VAL A 2 3.79 -9.61 -3.45
C VAL A 2 2.29 -9.49 -3.16
N LEU A 3 1.89 -9.61 -1.88
CA LEU A 3 0.49 -9.64 -1.44
C LEU A 3 -0.30 -8.33 -1.67
N LEU A 4 0.32 -7.15 -1.53
CA LEU A 4 -0.40 -5.87 -1.63
C LEU A 4 -0.85 -5.55 -3.06
N MET A 5 -0.02 -5.90 -4.05
CA MET A 5 -0.38 -5.73 -5.47
C MET A 5 -1.46 -6.72 -5.91
N GLU A 6 -1.48 -7.93 -5.35
CA GLU A 6 -2.55 -8.90 -5.60
C GLU A 6 -3.90 -8.42 -5.06
N VAL A 7 -3.90 -7.83 -3.85
CA VAL A 7 -5.11 -7.23 -3.26
C VAL A 7 -5.62 -6.06 -4.10
N ASP A 8 -4.73 -5.25 -4.67
CA ASP A 8 -5.12 -4.12 -5.51
C ASP A 8 -5.94 -4.55 -6.73
N ARG A 9 -5.67 -5.72 -7.33
CA ARG A 9 -6.44 -6.25 -8.47
C ARG A 9 -7.90 -6.54 -8.12
N ILE A 10 -8.19 -6.84 -6.85
CA ILE A 10 -9.52 -7.23 -6.38
C ILE A 10 -10.28 -6.02 -5.83
N LEU A 11 -9.57 -5.06 -5.24
CA LEU A 11 -10.18 -3.89 -4.61
C LEU A 11 -10.70 -2.90 -5.66
N ARG A 12 -12.00 -2.62 -5.61
CA ARG A 12 -12.65 -1.64 -6.50
C ARG A 12 -12.21 -0.20 -6.18
N PRO A 13 -12.23 0.72 -7.16
CA PRO A 13 -11.94 2.14 -6.93
C PRO A 13 -12.74 2.73 -5.76
N GLY A 14 -12.08 3.55 -4.93
CA GLY A 14 -12.66 4.10 -3.70
C GLY A 14 -12.81 3.12 -2.53
N GLY A 15 -12.51 1.84 -2.72
CA GLY A 15 -12.50 0.82 -1.66
C GLY A 15 -11.37 1.04 -0.64
N PHE A 16 -11.46 0.33 0.49
CA PHE A 16 -10.50 0.45 1.60
C PHE A 16 -9.67 -0.81 1.77
N TRP A 17 -8.38 -0.61 2.02
CA TRP A 17 -7.46 -1.62 2.51
C TRP A 17 -7.12 -1.30 3.98
N VAL A 18 -7.17 -2.31 4.84
CA VAL A 18 -6.96 -2.16 6.29
C VAL A 18 -5.83 -3.07 6.73
N LEU A 19 -4.82 -2.50 7.39
CA LEU A 19 -3.75 -3.23 8.06
C LEU A 19 -3.98 -3.17 9.58
N SER A 20 -3.84 -4.31 10.24
CA SER A 20 -4.00 -4.45 11.69
C SER A 20 -2.74 -5.02 12.32
N GLY A 21 -2.31 -4.44 13.44
CA GLY A 21 -1.13 -4.85 14.20
C GLY A 21 0.18 -4.21 13.70
N PRO A 22 1.33 -4.58 14.29
CA PRO A 22 2.64 -4.13 13.82
C PRO A 22 2.80 -4.38 12.30
N PRO A 23 3.34 -3.41 11.54
CA PRO A 23 4.08 -2.25 12.01
C PRO A 23 3.23 -1.02 12.37
N VAL A 24 1.89 -1.10 12.33
CA VAL A 24 1.04 -0.02 12.83
C VAL A 24 1.21 0.09 14.34
N ASN A 25 1.40 1.31 14.84
CA ASN A 25 1.55 1.58 16.27
C ASN A 25 2.67 0.76 16.95
N TYR A 26 3.76 0.54 16.20
CA TYR A 26 4.94 -0.19 16.65
C TYR A 26 5.54 0.35 17.96
N GLU A 27 5.40 1.65 18.23
CA GLU A 27 5.91 2.30 19.45
C GLU A 27 5.35 1.69 20.74
N THR A 28 4.11 1.19 20.70
CA THR A 28 3.43 0.62 21.88
C THR A 28 3.32 -0.91 21.83
N HIS A 29 3.34 -1.54 20.65
CA HIS A 29 3.07 -2.99 20.49
C HIS A 29 4.17 -3.83 19.80
N TRP A 30 5.42 -3.37 19.74
CA TRP A 30 6.53 -4.09 19.06
C TRP A 30 6.93 -5.45 19.69
N ARG A 31 6.74 -5.67 20.98
CA ARG A 31 7.31 -6.86 21.69
C ARG A 31 6.66 -8.20 21.32
N GLY A 32 5.46 -8.20 20.75
CA GLY A 32 4.72 -9.43 20.43
C GLY A 32 5.26 -10.23 19.24
N TRP A 33 6.13 -9.64 18.42
CA TRP A 33 6.53 -10.20 17.12
C TRP A 33 8.02 -10.54 16.99
N ASN A 34 8.78 -10.50 18.10
CA ASN A 34 10.22 -10.74 18.11
C ASN A 34 10.99 -9.88 17.07
N THR A 35 10.60 -8.60 16.97
CA THR A 35 11.09 -7.60 16.02
C THR A 35 11.70 -6.40 16.78
N THR A 36 12.33 -5.45 16.09
CA THR A 36 12.83 -4.20 16.69
C THR A 36 12.00 -3.00 16.24
N ILE A 37 12.04 -1.92 17.02
CA ILE A 37 11.35 -0.65 16.70
C ILE A 37 11.79 -0.14 15.33
N GLU A 38 13.08 -0.23 15.02
CA GLU A 38 13.66 0.22 13.76
C GLU A 38 13.17 -0.63 12.58
N ALA A 39 13.07 -1.95 12.77
CA ALA A 39 12.57 -2.86 11.75
C ALA A 39 11.08 -2.60 11.46
N GLU A 40 10.26 -2.41 12.49
CA GLU A 40 8.85 -2.08 12.33
C GLU A 40 8.64 -0.72 11.67
N LYS A 41 9.42 0.29 12.07
CA LYS A 41 9.39 1.60 11.42
C LYS A 41 9.73 1.49 9.94
N ALA A 42 10.80 0.77 9.60
CA ALA A 42 11.20 0.55 8.20
C ALA A 42 10.13 -0.21 7.40
N ASN A 43 9.44 -1.18 8.03
CA ASN A 43 8.32 -1.88 7.41
C ASN A 43 7.13 -0.94 7.16
N LEU A 44 6.76 -0.09 8.11
CA LEU A 44 5.70 0.90 7.93
C LEU A 44 6.03 1.88 6.81
N ASP A 45 7.26 2.41 6.81
CA ASP A 45 7.74 3.35 5.79
C ASP A 45 7.71 2.71 4.40
N ALA A 46 8.11 1.44 4.27
CA ALA A 46 8.06 0.69 3.02
C ALA A 46 6.62 0.48 2.52
N ILE A 47 5.69 0.16 3.42
CA ILE A 47 4.26 0.01 3.09
C ILE A 47 3.67 1.35 2.64
N GLN A 48 3.93 2.43 3.38
CA GLN A 48 3.46 3.77 3.03
C GLN A 48 4.02 4.24 1.69
N LYS A 49 5.31 4.00 1.43
CA LYS A 49 5.95 4.32 0.14
C LYS A 49 5.30 3.56 -1.01
N LEU A 50 5.05 2.26 -0.85
CA LEU A 50 4.40 1.44 -1.86
C LEU A 50 2.97 1.92 -2.15
N LEU A 51 2.17 2.11 -1.10
CA LEU A 51 0.77 2.57 -1.22
C LEU A 51 0.68 3.96 -1.85
N SER A 52 1.58 4.87 -1.47
CA SER A 52 1.67 6.19 -2.09
C SER A 52 2.02 6.10 -3.58
N GLY A 53 2.96 5.22 -3.94
CA GLY A 53 3.25 4.91 -5.33
C GLY A 53 2.02 4.39 -6.06
N MET A 54 1.22 3.54 -5.43
CA MET A 54 -0.04 3.03 -5.95
C MET A 54 -1.22 4.00 -5.82
N CYS A 55 -0.98 5.29 -5.51
CA CYS A 55 -2.00 6.33 -5.38
C CYS A 55 -3.03 6.13 -4.25
N TYR A 56 -2.79 5.21 -3.32
CA TYR A 56 -3.62 5.06 -2.14
C TYR A 56 -3.44 6.26 -1.21
N LYS A 57 -4.52 6.68 -0.57
CA LYS A 57 -4.50 7.76 0.43
C LYS A 57 -4.70 7.17 1.82
N LEU A 58 -3.88 7.57 2.79
CA LEU A 58 -4.13 7.25 4.19
C LEU A 58 -5.44 7.94 4.61
N TYR A 59 -6.45 7.14 4.94
CA TYR A 59 -7.75 7.62 5.37
C TYR A 59 -7.76 7.86 6.88
N LYS A 60 -7.27 6.88 7.64
CA LYS A 60 -7.19 6.97 9.10
C LYS A 60 -6.14 6.02 9.64
N MET A 61 -5.44 6.42 10.69
CA MET A 61 -4.62 5.53 11.51
C MET A 61 -5.00 5.76 12.96
N GLU A 62 -5.44 4.71 13.65
CA GLU A 62 -5.93 4.78 15.03
C GLU A 62 -5.72 3.44 15.73
N GLY A 63 -5.13 3.49 16.93
CA GLY A 63 -4.70 2.29 17.63
C GLY A 63 -3.80 1.43 16.73
N ASP A 64 -4.07 0.14 16.67
CA ASP A 64 -3.30 -0.80 15.85
C ASP A 64 -3.84 -0.93 14.42
N LEU A 65 -4.69 0.00 13.97
CA LEU A 65 -5.30 -0.03 12.64
C LEU A 65 -4.81 1.12 11.78
N ALA A 66 -4.47 0.81 10.53
CA ALA A 66 -4.26 1.80 9.49
C ALA A 66 -5.13 1.47 8.28
N VAL A 67 -5.83 2.49 7.79
CA VAL A 67 -6.85 2.40 6.74
C VAL A 67 -6.42 3.27 5.58
N TRP A 68 -6.32 2.68 4.39
CA TRP A 68 -6.01 3.37 3.16
C TRP A 68 -7.14 3.23 2.15
N GLN A 69 -7.40 4.28 1.41
CA GLN A 69 -8.39 4.31 0.35
C GLN A 69 -7.72 4.23 -1.01
N LYS A 70 -8.17 3.29 -1.85
CA LYS A 70 -7.78 3.20 -3.26
C LYS A 70 -8.31 4.44 -4.01
N PRO A 71 -7.56 4.99 -4.99
CA PRO A 71 -8.08 6.11 -5.78
C PRO A 71 -9.41 5.76 -6.44
N ILE A 72 -10.28 6.77 -6.57
CA ILE A 72 -11.63 6.62 -7.14
C ILE A 72 -11.58 6.60 -8.67
N ASP A 73 -10.53 7.18 -9.24
CA ASP A 73 -10.28 7.30 -10.67
C ASP A 73 -8.78 7.22 -10.98
N ASN A 74 -8.43 7.29 -12.26
CA ASN A 74 -7.04 7.15 -12.71
C ASN A 74 -6.23 8.46 -12.69
N THR A 75 -6.82 9.58 -12.25
CA THR A 75 -6.17 10.91 -12.35
C THR A 75 -4.81 10.97 -11.67
N CYS A 76 -4.67 10.32 -10.50
CA CYS A 76 -3.40 10.25 -9.80
C CYS A 76 -2.35 9.46 -10.58
N TYR A 77 -2.73 8.34 -11.19
CA TYR A 77 -1.79 7.54 -11.97
C TYR A 77 -1.34 8.30 -13.23
N ASP A 78 -2.22 9.07 -13.85
CA ASP A 78 -1.93 9.87 -15.06
C ASP A 78 -1.00 11.05 -14.76
N ALA A 79 -1.10 11.64 -13.58
CA ALA A 79 -0.24 12.74 -13.15
C ALA A 79 1.11 12.28 -12.55
N ARG A 80 1.29 10.98 -12.29
CA ARG A 80 2.47 10.44 -11.61
C ARG A 80 3.63 10.24 -12.59
N ASP A 81 4.84 10.56 -12.13
CA ASP A 81 6.08 10.34 -12.87
C ASP A 81 6.32 8.85 -13.19
N SER A 82 6.91 8.56 -14.35
CA SER A 82 7.16 7.19 -14.84
C SER A 82 8.20 6.43 -14.02
N SER A 83 9.05 7.12 -13.25
CA SER A 83 10.03 6.50 -12.35
C SER A 83 9.42 5.97 -11.05
N VAL A 84 8.16 6.29 -10.74
CA VAL A 84 7.52 5.84 -9.50
C VAL A 84 7.16 4.37 -9.57
N TYR A 85 7.61 3.61 -8.57
CA TYR A 85 7.28 2.20 -8.40
C TYR A 85 5.95 2.01 -7.65
N PRO A 86 5.10 1.03 -8.03
CA PRO A 86 5.24 0.17 -9.20
C PRO A 86 4.95 0.95 -10.49
N PRO A 87 5.62 0.62 -11.63
CA PRO A 87 5.32 1.26 -12.91
C PRO A 87 3.88 0.97 -13.33
N LYS A 88 3.33 1.84 -14.19
CA LYS A 88 2.10 1.48 -14.92
C LYS A 88 2.42 0.33 -15.86
N CYS A 89 1.47 -0.59 -16.04
CA CYS A 89 1.53 -1.52 -17.16
C CYS A 89 1.60 -0.71 -18.45
N ASP A 90 2.41 -1.16 -19.40
CA ASP A 90 2.32 -0.63 -20.75
C ASP A 90 1.17 -1.33 -21.47
N ASP A 91 0.63 -0.67 -22.49
CA ASP A 91 -0.41 -1.26 -23.35
C ASP A 91 0.17 -2.33 -24.30
N SER A 92 1.45 -2.69 -24.15
CA SER A 92 2.14 -3.66 -25.01
C SER A 92 1.94 -5.11 -24.54
N ILE A 93 1.59 -5.30 -23.28
CA ILE A 93 1.25 -6.61 -22.73
C ILE A 93 -0.24 -6.87 -22.99
N GLU A 94 -0.50 -7.69 -24.01
CA GLU A 94 -1.84 -8.10 -24.40
C GLU A 94 -2.49 -8.91 -23.24
N PRO A 95 -3.55 -8.39 -22.58
CA PRO A 95 -4.06 -8.96 -21.33
C PRO A 95 -4.65 -10.37 -21.49
N ASP A 96 -4.97 -10.78 -22.72
CA ASP A 96 -5.54 -12.09 -23.08
C ASP A 96 -4.54 -13.00 -23.82
N SER A 97 -3.25 -12.66 -23.85
CA SER A 97 -2.22 -13.53 -24.45
C SER A 97 -1.83 -14.65 -23.48
N ALA A 98 -2.61 -15.73 -23.51
CA ALA A 98 -2.34 -17.02 -22.85
C ALA A 98 -1.98 -18.10 -23.87
#